data_AF-A0A3Q7YB11-F1
#
_entry.id   AF-A0A3Q7YB11-F1
#
_cell.length_a   1.000
_cell.length_b   1.000
_cell.length_c   1.000
_cell.angle_alpha   90.00
_cell.angle_beta   90.00
_cell.angle_gamma   90.00
#
_symmetry.space_group_name_H-M   'P 1'
#
loop_
_entity.id
_entity.type
_entity.pdbx_description
1 polymer ?
#
loop_
_entity_poly.entity_id
_entity_poly.type
_entity_poly.pdbx_seq_one_letter_code
_entity_poly.pdbx_strand_id
1 'polypeptide(L)'
;MHFDMILGQPSPSSVNSSATVSFGCGTHLGGGLIETPTLFDGTFGFGPGPLSVVSQLSTREIITNAFSHCLKGDGNGGGILALGAVVEPSIVYSPLAPSKCHYYINLESIAVNGQLLSIDPVAFLPAKYGDRGTTIDSGTTLAYLFSEVYNPLITSMVPQFSHPFVLAGNPCCLVSTSVDKFPLVSFNFAGGASMDVKPAQYLVQSDFRNAGLWCIGFQKVESGHQILGDLVLKDKIVVYDLAN
;
A
#
# COMPACT_ATOMS: atom_id res chain seq x y z
N MET A 1 12.21 13.47 15.98
CA MET A 1 12.02 12.02 15.75
C MET A 1 13.28 11.31 16.19
N HIS A 2 13.15 10.18 16.89
CA HIS A 2 14.27 9.33 17.28
C HIS A 2 14.09 7.99 16.58
N PHE A 3 15.12 7.51 15.89
CA PHE A 3 15.13 6.22 15.22
C PHE A 3 16.21 5.37 15.87
N ASP A 4 15.87 4.12 16.18
CA ASP A 4 16.85 3.14 16.64
C ASP A 4 17.68 2.66 15.45
N MET A 5 19.01 2.63 15.62
CA MET A 5 19.89 2.02 14.63
C MET A 5 19.89 0.50 14.82
N ILE A 6 19.40 -0.23 13.83
CA ILE A 6 19.49 -1.69 13.77
C ILE A 6 20.69 -2.06 12.91
N LEU A 7 21.74 -2.60 13.54
CA LEU A 7 22.87 -3.19 12.83
C LEU A 7 22.54 -4.65 12.50
N GLY A 8 23.04 -5.18 11.39
CA GLY A 8 22.84 -6.58 10.96
C GLY A 8 23.47 -7.65 11.87
N GLN A 9 23.85 -7.28 13.10
CA GLN A 9 24.32 -8.17 14.16
C GLN A 9 23.60 -7.84 15.46
N PRO A 10 23.36 -8.82 16.36
CA PRO A 10 22.73 -8.58 17.64
C PRO A 10 23.69 -7.81 18.56
N SER A 11 23.77 -6.49 18.41
CA SER A 11 24.43 -5.61 19.37
C SER A 11 23.41 -5.20 20.44
N PRO A 12 23.67 -5.43 21.74
CA PRO A 12 22.72 -5.18 22.83
C PRO A 12 22.56 -3.68 23.19
N SER A 13 23.08 -2.78 22.36
CA SER A 13 23.03 -1.34 22.56
C SER A 13 22.42 -0.67 21.34
N SER A 14 21.26 -0.01 21.51
CA SER A 14 20.78 0.97 20.55
C SER A 14 21.86 2.03 20.37
N VAL A 15 22.41 2.14 19.16
CA VAL A 15 23.35 3.20 18.85
C VAL A 15 22.53 4.43 18.50
N ASN A 16 22.55 5.43 19.37
CA ASN A 16 21.93 6.72 19.10
C ASN A 16 22.66 7.40 17.94
N SER A 17 22.00 7.53 16.80
CA SER A 17 22.47 8.29 15.65
C SER A 17 21.51 9.43 15.35
N SER A 18 22.04 10.56 14.93
CA SER A 18 21.26 11.75 14.58
C SER A 18 21.69 12.26 13.21
N ALA A 19 20.72 12.58 12.36
CA ALA A 19 20.95 13.19 11.06
C ALA A 19 20.06 14.42 10.89
N THR A 20 20.62 15.48 10.32
CA THR A 20 19.87 16.69 9.97
C THR A 20 19.10 16.47 8.68
N VAL A 21 17.81 16.80 8.65
CA VAL A 21 16.98 16.75 7.44
C VAL A 21 16.31 18.10 7.26
N SER A 22 16.32 18.61 6.04
CA SER A 22 15.56 19.79 5.65
C SER A 22 14.10 19.40 5.42
N PHE A 23 13.17 20.13 6.02
CA PHE A 23 11.74 19.91 5.88
C PHE A 23 11.00 21.24 5.74
N GLY A 24 9.79 21.19 5.17
CA GLY A 24 8.93 22.36 5.03
C GLY A 24 8.12 22.64 6.29
N CYS A 25 7.80 23.90 6.54
CA CYS A 25 6.88 24.31 7.62
C CYS A 25 5.48 24.50 7.05
N GLY A 26 4.49 23.76 7.58
CA GLY A 26 3.08 23.94 7.26
C GLY A 26 2.41 24.86 8.28
N THR A 27 1.80 25.97 7.83
CA THR A 27 1.09 26.91 8.72
C THR A 27 -0.43 26.72 8.71
N HIS A 28 -0.95 25.93 7.77
CA HIS A 28 -2.36 25.61 7.63
C HIS A 28 -2.50 24.15 7.23
N LEU A 29 -3.40 23.43 7.91
CA LEU A 29 -3.86 22.11 7.48
C LEU A 29 -5.11 22.29 6.59
N GLY A 30 -5.34 21.34 5.69
CA GLY A 30 -6.43 21.36 4.72
C GLY A 30 -6.82 19.94 4.29
N GLY A 31 -8.03 19.77 3.77
CA GLY A 31 -8.53 18.50 3.25
C GLY A 31 -8.69 17.42 4.33
N GLY A 32 -8.51 16.15 3.95
CA GLY A 32 -8.70 14.99 4.83
C GLY A 32 -7.81 14.94 6.07
N LEU A 33 -6.79 15.80 6.16
CA LEU A 33 -5.94 15.95 7.35
C LEU A 33 -6.66 16.65 8.52
N ILE A 34 -7.75 17.37 8.26
CA ILE A 34 -8.60 18.00 9.31
C ILE A 34 -9.75 17.08 9.71
N GLU A 35 -10.16 16.17 8.83
CA GLU A 35 -11.40 15.39 8.96
C GLU A 35 -11.23 14.12 9.80
N THR A 36 -10.00 13.75 10.17
CA THR A 36 -9.74 12.54 10.97
C THR A 36 -9.66 12.85 12.48
N PRO A 37 -10.12 11.95 13.36
CA PRO A 37 -10.05 12.14 14.83
C PRO A 37 -8.62 12.18 15.38
N THR A 38 -7.63 11.80 14.55
CA THR A 38 -6.20 11.80 14.87
C THR A 38 -5.56 13.05 14.28
N LEU A 39 -5.25 14.03 15.13
CA LEU A 39 -4.53 15.23 14.72
C LEU A 39 -3.10 14.84 14.30
N PHE A 40 -2.77 14.98 13.03
CA PHE A 40 -1.40 14.86 12.52
C PHE A 40 -0.75 16.25 12.45
N ASP A 41 0.43 16.42 13.04
CA ASP A 41 1.17 17.69 12.99
C ASP A 41 1.96 17.89 11.67
N GLY A 42 1.88 16.92 10.76
CA GLY A 42 2.52 16.99 9.45
C GLY A 42 2.61 15.63 8.76
N THR A 43 3.30 15.61 7.61
CA THR A 43 3.56 14.40 6.83
C THR A 43 5.06 14.16 6.70
N PHE A 44 5.46 12.89 6.73
CA PHE A 44 6.84 12.48 6.53
C PHE A 44 6.97 11.85 5.15
N GLY A 45 7.51 12.63 4.19
CA GLY A 45 7.48 12.28 2.77
C GLY A 45 8.63 11.41 2.29
N PHE A 46 8.29 10.30 1.63
CA PHE A 46 9.22 9.29 1.10
C PHE A 46 9.25 9.25 -0.42
N GLY A 47 8.66 10.22 -1.14
CA GLY A 47 8.61 10.17 -2.61
C GLY A 47 9.99 10.15 -3.30
N PRO A 48 10.06 9.87 -4.60
CA PRO A 48 11.32 9.73 -5.35
C PRO A 48 12.09 11.05 -5.57
N GLY A 49 11.57 12.18 -5.08
CA GLY A 49 12.16 13.50 -5.29
C GLY A 49 13.36 13.79 -4.36
N PRO A 50 14.24 14.73 -4.75
CA PRO A 50 15.48 15.03 -4.03
C PRO A 50 15.28 15.63 -2.63
N LEU A 51 14.09 16.16 -2.35
CA LEU A 51 13.73 16.70 -1.04
C LEU A 51 13.15 15.64 -0.09
N SER A 52 12.98 14.39 -0.54
CA SER A 52 12.54 13.32 0.35
C SER A 52 13.58 13.04 1.42
N VAL A 53 13.13 12.51 2.56
CA VAL A 53 14.02 12.15 3.67
C VAL A 53 15.04 11.12 3.22
N VAL A 54 14.58 10.12 2.46
CA VAL A 54 15.42 9.03 1.94
C VAL A 54 16.52 9.59 1.06
N SER A 55 16.17 10.43 0.07
CA SER A 55 17.15 11.05 -0.83
C SER A 55 18.14 11.95 -0.10
N GLN A 56 17.68 12.75 0.86
CA GLN A 56 18.55 13.62 1.65
C GLN A 56 19.55 12.84 2.51
N LEU A 57 19.16 11.68 3.05
CA LEU A 57 20.04 10.85 3.87
C LEU A 57 20.97 9.99 3.00
N SER A 58 20.48 9.43 1.90
CA SER A 58 21.26 8.57 1.01
C SER A 58 22.32 9.33 0.23
N THR A 59 22.04 10.57 -0.20
CA THR A 59 23.03 11.44 -0.89
C THR A 59 24.24 11.77 -0.01
N ARG A 60 24.07 11.71 1.33
CA ARG A 60 25.14 11.91 2.32
C ARG A 60 25.71 10.60 2.85
N GLU A 61 25.35 9.47 2.23
CA GLU A 61 25.82 8.14 2.57
C GLU A 61 25.51 7.72 4.02
N ILE A 62 24.47 8.31 4.62
CA ILE A 62 24.03 7.98 6.00
C ILE A 62 23.23 6.68 6.01
N ILE A 63 22.47 6.44 4.94
CA ILE A 63 21.70 5.21 4.70
C ILE A 63 21.94 4.76 3.24
N THR A 64 21.68 3.48 2.95
CA THR A 64 21.53 3.04 1.56
C THR A 64 20.33 3.75 0.92
N ASN A 65 20.33 3.92 -0.41
CA ASN A 65 19.20 4.53 -1.13
C ASN A 65 18.00 3.58 -1.20
N ALA A 66 17.43 3.27 -0.05
CA ALA A 66 16.30 2.37 0.13
C ALA A 66 15.59 2.68 1.45
N PHE A 67 14.36 2.21 1.56
CA PHE A 67 13.63 2.18 2.84
C PHE A 67 12.64 1.02 2.84
N SER A 68 12.12 0.68 4.00
CA SER A 68 11.15 -0.41 4.13
C SER A 68 10.13 -0.11 5.22
N HIS A 69 8.91 -0.62 5.05
CA HIS A 69 7.91 -0.55 6.10
C HIS A 69 7.15 -1.87 6.25
N CYS A 70 6.59 -2.06 7.44
CA CYS A 70 5.64 -3.11 7.73
C CYS A 70 4.54 -2.51 8.62
N LEU A 71 3.35 -2.31 8.05
CA LEU A 71 2.21 -1.75 8.76
C LEU A 71 1.49 -2.85 9.53
N LYS A 72 1.16 -2.60 10.80
CA LYS A 72 0.50 -3.60 11.64
C LYS A 72 -1.00 -3.65 11.35
N GLY A 73 -1.52 -4.82 10.98
CA GLY A 73 -2.91 -4.98 10.54
C GLY A 73 -3.94 -5.36 11.61
N ASP A 74 -3.56 -5.39 12.89
CA ASP A 74 -4.42 -5.81 14.01
C ASP A 74 -5.40 -4.73 14.50
N GLY A 75 -5.43 -3.57 13.85
CA GLY A 75 -6.32 -2.45 14.16
C GLY A 75 -5.85 -1.58 15.34
N ASN A 76 -4.78 -1.96 16.05
CA ASN A 76 -4.20 -1.15 17.13
C ASN A 76 -3.21 -0.09 16.63
N GLY A 77 -2.99 -0.03 15.31
CA GLY A 77 -2.02 0.85 14.68
C GLY A 77 -0.56 0.44 14.94
N GLY A 78 0.35 1.23 14.36
CA GLY A 78 1.80 1.01 14.46
C GLY A 78 2.35 0.14 13.33
N GLY A 79 3.55 -0.40 13.56
CA GLY A 79 4.34 -1.07 12.55
C GLY A 79 5.83 -0.76 12.73
N ILE A 80 6.62 -1.07 11.71
CA ILE A 80 8.05 -0.79 11.66
C ILE A 80 8.34 0.02 10.41
N LEU A 81 9.12 1.07 10.55
CA LEU A 81 9.73 1.83 9.46
C LEU A 81 11.25 1.71 9.59
N ALA A 82 11.91 1.24 8.54
CA ALA A 82 13.35 1.14 8.46
C ALA A 82 13.85 2.09 7.35
N LEU A 83 14.83 2.92 7.69
CA LEU A 83 15.56 3.75 6.72
C LEU A 83 16.81 2.98 6.30
N GLY A 84 16.91 2.64 5.02
CA GLY A 84 17.91 1.71 4.48
C GLY A 84 17.31 0.38 4.03
N ALA A 85 18.18 -0.53 3.59
CA ALA A 85 17.79 -1.84 3.10
C ALA A 85 17.57 -2.83 4.27
N VAL A 86 16.45 -3.55 4.24
CA VAL A 86 16.19 -4.70 5.10
C VAL A 86 16.51 -5.98 4.32
N VAL A 87 17.18 -6.93 4.97
CA VAL A 87 17.47 -8.25 4.38
C VAL A 87 16.46 -9.25 4.95
N GLU A 88 15.55 -9.70 4.09
CA GLU A 88 14.62 -10.79 4.38
C GLU A 88 14.64 -11.78 3.20
N PRO A 89 15.05 -13.05 3.38
CA PRO A 89 15.29 -13.99 2.29
C PRO A 89 14.09 -14.26 1.37
N SER A 90 12.86 -14.04 1.84
CA SER A 90 11.64 -14.31 1.07
C SER A 90 11.12 -13.12 0.28
N ILE A 91 11.83 -11.98 0.24
CA ILE A 91 11.40 -10.82 -0.56
C ILE A 91 11.46 -11.17 -2.05
N VAL A 92 10.39 -10.84 -2.76
CA VAL A 92 10.32 -10.84 -4.23
C VAL A 92 10.29 -9.41 -4.74
N TYR A 93 10.89 -9.17 -5.91
CA TYR A 93 11.06 -7.84 -6.48
C TYR A 93 10.33 -7.69 -7.81
N SER A 94 9.69 -6.53 -7.98
CA SER A 94 9.19 -6.03 -9.26
C SER A 94 9.95 -4.76 -9.62
N PRO A 95 10.28 -4.51 -10.89
CA PRO A 95 10.89 -3.25 -11.31
C PRO A 95 10.00 -2.05 -10.98
N LEU A 96 10.62 -0.97 -10.51
CA LEU A 96 9.97 0.34 -10.42
C LEU A 96 9.92 0.98 -11.81
N ALA A 97 8.76 1.51 -12.20
CA ALA A 97 8.65 2.29 -13.42
C ALA A 97 9.19 3.72 -13.20
N PRO A 98 9.93 4.31 -14.17
CA PRO A 98 10.46 5.66 -14.04
C PRO A 98 9.37 6.71 -13.79
N SER A 99 9.50 7.46 -12.70
CA SER A 99 8.57 8.56 -12.36
C SER A 99 9.26 9.62 -11.50
N LYS A 100 8.75 10.86 -11.58
CA LYS A 100 9.24 11.98 -10.78
C LYS A 100 8.46 12.19 -9.47
N CYS A 101 7.28 11.59 -9.34
CA CYS A 101 6.34 11.93 -8.27
C CYS A 101 5.96 10.75 -7.37
N HIS A 102 5.81 9.55 -7.93
CA HIS A 102 5.31 8.38 -7.20
C HIS A 102 6.14 7.12 -7.52
N TYR A 103 6.08 6.13 -6.63
CA TYR A 103 6.63 4.81 -6.90
C TYR A 103 5.62 3.98 -7.68
N TYR A 104 5.85 3.86 -8.98
CA TYR A 104 5.03 3.04 -9.86
C TYR A 104 5.59 1.63 -9.97
N ILE A 105 4.68 0.67 -9.93
CA ILE A 105 4.92 -0.74 -10.22
C ILE A 105 3.95 -1.20 -11.31
N ASN A 106 4.40 -2.16 -12.11
CA ASN A 106 3.62 -2.67 -13.23
C ASN A 106 2.84 -3.89 -12.78
N LEU A 107 1.56 -3.68 -12.44
CA LEU A 107 0.60 -4.78 -12.29
C LEU A 107 0.35 -5.38 -13.68
N GLU A 108 0.32 -6.70 -13.83
CA GLU A 108 0.13 -7.36 -15.13
C GLU A 108 -1.11 -8.24 -15.17
N SER A 109 -1.51 -8.80 -14.03
CA SER A 109 -2.74 -9.59 -13.91
C SER A 109 -3.21 -9.68 -12.48
N ILE A 110 -4.47 -10.11 -12.33
CA ILE A 110 -5.08 -10.41 -11.04
C ILE A 110 -5.64 -11.82 -11.09
N ALA A 111 -5.45 -12.59 -10.03
CA ALA A 111 -6.09 -13.87 -9.82
C ALA A 111 -7.03 -13.83 -8.61
N VAL A 112 -8.11 -14.61 -8.67
CA VAL A 112 -9.04 -14.83 -7.55
C VAL A 112 -9.13 -16.33 -7.31
N ASN A 113 -8.77 -16.79 -6.11
CA ASN A 113 -8.58 -18.21 -5.78
C ASN A 113 -7.69 -18.96 -6.79
N GLY A 114 -6.62 -18.31 -7.24
CA GLY A 114 -5.68 -18.89 -8.22
C GLY A 114 -6.17 -18.88 -9.68
N GLN A 115 -7.40 -18.41 -9.96
CA GLN A 115 -7.89 -18.26 -11.32
C GLN A 115 -7.62 -16.85 -11.84
N LEU A 116 -6.85 -16.73 -12.91
CA LEU A 116 -6.58 -15.45 -13.57
C LEU A 116 -7.87 -14.84 -14.12
N LEU A 117 -8.08 -13.56 -13.83
CA LEU A 117 -9.18 -12.79 -14.37
C LEU A 117 -8.92 -12.44 -15.84
N SER A 118 -9.95 -12.52 -16.67
CA SER A 118 -9.90 -12.08 -18.06
C SER A 118 -10.00 -10.55 -18.13
N ILE A 119 -8.86 -9.88 -17.97
CA ILE A 119 -8.71 -8.42 -18.08
C ILE A 119 -7.83 -8.13 -19.30
N ASP A 120 -8.23 -7.19 -20.15
CA ASP A 120 -7.41 -6.76 -21.28
C ASP A 120 -6.07 -6.20 -20.74
N PRO A 121 -4.90 -6.71 -21.17
CA PRO A 121 -3.60 -6.20 -20.73
C PRO A 121 -3.43 -4.69 -20.88
N VAL A 122 -4.15 -4.06 -21.83
CA VAL A 122 -4.18 -2.59 -22.01
C VAL A 122 -4.66 -1.86 -20.75
N ALA A 123 -5.50 -2.48 -19.93
CA ALA A 123 -5.96 -1.91 -18.66
C ALA A 123 -4.81 -1.60 -17.70
N PHE A 124 -3.73 -2.37 -17.80
CA PHE A 124 -2.55 -2.28 -16.94
C PHE A 124 -1.39 -1.48 -17.54
N LEU A 125 -1.43 -1.18 -18.85
CA LEU A 125 -0.33 -0.52 -19.53
C LEU A 125 -0.14 0.92 -19.03
N PRO A 126 1.12 1.38 -18.92
CA PRO A 126 1.41 2.77 -18.69
C PRO A 126 0.85 3.64 -19.82
N ALA A 127 0.23 4.76 -19.48
CA ALA A 127 -0.22 5.72 -20.49
C ALA A 127 1.01 6.37 -21.14
N LYS A 128 0.90 6.70 -22.43
CA LYS A 128 1.95 7.36 -23.23
C LYS A 128 2.51 8.64 -22.61
N TYR A 129 1.80 9.23 -21.64
CA TYR A 129 2.18 10.45 -20.93
C TYR A 129 2.36 10.31 -19.40
N GLY A 130 2.54 9.08 -18.88
CA GLY A 130 3.24 8.87 -17.60
C GLY A 130 2.40 8.76 -16.31
N ASP A 131 1.07 8.85 -16.38
CA ASP A 131 0.23 8.86 -15.16
C ASP A 131 -0.71 7.67 -15.00
N ARG A 132 -0.71 6.71 -15.92
CA ARG A 132 -1.47 5.46 -15.80
C ARG A 132 -0.51 4.36 -15.33
N GLY A 133 -0.85 3.65 -14.28
CA GLY A 133 0.00 2.63 -13.65
C GLY A 133 -0.51 2.31 -12.26
N THR A 134 0.21 1.47 -11.51
CA THR A 134 -0.13 1.14 -10.12
C THR A 134 0.91 1.72 -9.18
N THR A 135 0.46 2.45 -8.17
CA THR A 135 1.32 3.03 -7.14
C THR A 135 1.09 2.34 -5.82
N ILE A 136 2.12 2.33 -4.98
CA ILE A 136 1.99 1.93 -3.57
C ILE A 136 2.00 3.21 -2.74
N ASP A 137 0.97 3.44 -1.93
CA ASP A 137 0.84 4.66 -1.13
C ASP A 137 0.34 4.34 0.28
N SER A 138 1.20 4.49 1.28
CA SER A 138 0.83 4.34 2.70
C SER A 138 0.03 5.54 3.23
N GLY A 139 -0.08 6.65 2.48
CA GLY A 139 -0.91 7.79 2.82
C GLY A 139 -2.39 7.63 2.44
N THR A 140 -2.72 6.55 1.72
CA THR A 140 -4.09 6.24 1.29
C THR A 140 -4.55 4.95 1.97
N THR A 141 -5.76 4.94 2.53
CA THR A 141 -6.27 3.75 3.24
C THR A 141 -6.71 2.63 2.29
N LEU A 142 -7.59 2.96 1.34
CA LEU A 142 -8.23 1.99 0.45
C LEU A 142 -7.40 1.74 -0.80
N ALA A 143 -7.76 0.72 -1.59
CA ALA A 143 -7.19 0.59 -2.93
C ALA A 143 -8.11 1.23 -3.97
N TYR A 144 -7.51 1.88 -4.95
CA TYR A 144 -8.19 2.56 -6.04
C TYR A 144 -7.74 1.92 -7.35
N LEU A 145 -8.67 1.33 -8.09
CA LEU A 145 -8.41 0.53 -9.29
C LEU A 145 -9.14 1.12 -10.49
N PHE A 146 -8.53 1.03 -11.67
CA PHE A 146 -9.19 1.46 -12.89
C PHE A 146 -10.47 0.65 -13.11
N SER A 147 -11.49 1.26 -13.71
CA SER A 147 -12.77 0.59 -13.95
C SER A 147 -12.64 -0.74 -14.69
N GLU A 148 -11.69 -0.84 -15.63
CA GLU A 148 -11.37 -2.04 -16.41
C GLU A 148 -10.78 -3.18 -15.56
N VAL A 149 -10.18 -2.85 -14.41
CA VAL A 149 -9.61 -3.79 -13.44
C VAL A 149 -10.61 -4.08 -12.31
N TYR A 150 -11.24 -3.04 -11.78
CA TYR A 150 -12.22 -3.10 -10.71
C TYR A 150 -13.42 -3.98 -11.09
N ASN A 151 -14.03 -3.75 -12.26
CA ASN A 151 -15.29 -4.40 -12.59
C ASN A 151 -15.15 -5.93 -12.69
N PRO A 152 -14.15 -6.50 -13.40
CA PRO A 152 -13.94 -7.95 -13.42
C PRO A 152 -13.60 -8.53 -12.04
N LEU A 153 -12.79 -7.81 -11.26
CA LEU A 153 -12.42 -8.23 -9.90
C LEU A 153 -13.65 -8.34 -9.00
N ILE A 154 -14.43 -7.28 -8.88
CA ILE A 154 -15.66 -7.28 -8.06
C ILE A 154 -16.66 -8.32 -8.57
N THR A 155 -16.83 -8.47 -9.88
CA THR A 155 -17.72 -9.48 -10.47
C THR A 155 -17.33 -10.90 -10.09
N SER A 156 -16.02 -11.18 -9.95
CA SER A 156 -15.53 -12.50 -9.52
C SER A 156 -15.64 -12.74 -8.01
N MET A 157 -15.62 -11.67 -7.20
CA MET A 157 -15.62 -11.76 -5.73
C MET A 157 -17.04 -11.78 -5.14
N VAL A 158 -17.92 -10.89 -5.61
CA VAL A 158 -19.27 -10.69 -5.03
C VAL A 158 -20.14 -11.96 -5.00
N PRO A 159 -20.12 -12.86 -6.00
CA PRO A 159 -20.89 -14.11 -5.93
C PRO A 159 -20.52 -15.03 -4.77
N GLN A 160 -19.33 -14.84 -4.17
CA GLN A 160 -18.86 -15.61 -3.01
C GLN A 160 -19.40 -15.04 -1.69
N PHE A 161 -20.08 -13.89 -1.73
CA PHE A 161 -20.61 -13.19 -0.56
C PHE A 161 -22.03 -13.69 -0.27
N SER A 162 -22.34 -13.92 1.00
CA SER A 162 -23.70 -14.29 1.40
C SER A 162 -24.57 -13.04 1.47
N HIS A 163 -25.65 -12.97 0.67
CA HIS A 163 -26.58 -11.84 0.61
C HIS A 163 -25.87 -10.49 0.42
N PRO A 164 -25.13 -10.30 -0.69
CA PRO A 164 -24.40 -9.07 -0.91
C PRO A 164 -25.36 -7.89 -1.14
N PHE A 165 -24.95 -6.72 -0.67
CA PHE A 165 -25.62 -5.45 -0.93
C PHE A 165 -24.59 -4.34 -1.12
N VAL A 166 -25.01 -3.15 -1.56
CA VAL A 166 -24.11 -2.02 -1.78
C VAL A 166 -24.34 -0.96 -0.71
N LEU A 167 -23.27 -0.53 -0.03
CA LEU A 167 -23.29 0.57 0.92
C LEU A 167 -22.23 1.60 0.51
N ALA A 168 -22.65 2.86 0.34
CA ALA A 168 -21.79 3.96 -0.08
C ALA A 168 -20.93 3.64 -1.33
N GLY A 169 -21.51 2.89 -2.29
CA GLY A 169 -20.83 2.49 -3.53
C GLY A 169 -19.95 1.23 -3.43
N ASN A 170 -19.77 0.67 -2.23
CA ASN A 170 -18.95 -0.53 -2.02
C ASN A 170 -19.82 -1.79 -1.84
N PRO A 171 -19.45 -2.93 -2.45
CA PRO A 171 -20.09 -4.21 -2.16
C PRO A 171 -19.81 -4.65 -0.72
N CYS A 172 -20.85 -5.08 -0.03
CA CYS A 172 -20.84 -5.45 1.38
C CYS A 172 -21.64 -6.71 1.65
N CYS A 173 -21.39 -7.33 2.80
CA CYS A 173 -22.18 -8.46 3.30
C CYS A 173 -22.10 -8.57 4.82
N LEU A 174 -22.97 -9.41 5.38
CA LEU A 174 -22.90 -9.79 6.78
C LEU A 174 -22.06 -11.07 6.95
N VAL A 175 -21.06 -11.00 7.83
CA VAL A 175 -20.15 -12.07 8.16
C VAL A 175 -20.44 -12.52 9.59
N SER A 176 -20.98 -13.73 9.73
CA SER A 176 -21.34 -14.31 11.03
C SER A 176 -20.24 -15.14 11.68
N THR A 177 -19.20 -15.53 10.93
CA THR A 177 -18.16 -16.46 11.39
C THR A 177 -16.76 -15.88 11.24
N SER A 178 -16.17 -15.98 10.05
CA SER A 178 -14.85 -15.44 9.72
C SER A 178 -14.86 -14.85 8.32
N VAL A 179 -14.01 -13.84 8.12
CA VAL A 179 -13.70 -13.26 6.81
C VAL A 179 -12.78 -14.17 5.99
N ASP A 180 -12.14 -15.17 6.58
CA ASP A 180 -11.20 -16.07 5.86
C ASP A 180 -11.88 -16.94 4.80
N LYS A 181 -13.22 -17.00 4.79
CA LYS A 181 -14.00 -17.67 3.76
C LYS A 181 -14.05 -16.92 2.42
N PHE A 182 -13.71 -15.64 2.43
CA PHE A 182 -13.67 -14.83 1.21
C PHE A 182 -12.43 -15.16 0.37
N PRO A 183 -12.48 -14.93 -0.95
CA PRO A 183 -11.42 -15.40 -1.83
C PRO A 183 -10.05 -14.79 -1.53
N LEU A 184 -9.00 -15.56 -1.80
CA LEU A 184 -7.66 -14.99 -1.94
C LEU A 184 -7.57 -14.21 -3.24
N VAL A 185 -7.05 -12.98 -3.19
CA VAL A 185 -6.75 -12.18 -4.38
C VAL A 185 -5.24 -12.12 -4.53
N SER A 186 -4.72 -12.37 -5.73
CA SER A 186 -3.29 -12.25 -6.02
C SER A 186 -3.08 -11.16 -7.08
N PHE A 187 -2.29 -10.14 -6.74
CA PHE A 187 -1.81 -9.13 -7.69
C PHE A 187 -0.47 -9.58 -8.24
N ASN A 188 -0.37 -9.79 -9.56
CA ASN A 188 0.86 -10.26 -10.20
C ASN A 188 1.52 -9.11 -10.95
N PHE A 189 2.79 -8.87 -10.67
CA PHE A 189 3.56 -7.74 -11.17
C PHE A 189 4.65 -8.20 -12.16
N ALA A 190 5.14 -7.24 -12.93
CA ALA A 190 6.29 -7.43 -13.82
C ALA A 190 7.49 -7.99 -13.05
N GLY A 191 8.30 -8.79 -13.75
CA GLY A 191 9.42 -9.51 -13.13
C GLY A 191 8.99 -10.78 -12.37
N GLY A 192 7.71 -11.15 -12.42
CA GLY A 192 7.19 -12.39 -11.85
C GLY A 192 6.90 -12.32 -10.35
N ALA A 193 7.00 -11.15 -9.72
CA ALA A 193 6.60 -10.96 -8.34
C ALA A 193 5.07 -11.06 -8.21
N SER A 194 4.58 -11.73 -7.17
CA SER A 194 3.16 -11.83 -6.87
C SER A 194 2.91 -11.44 -5.42
N MET A 195 1.81 -10.73 -5.18
CA MET A 195 1.37 -10.30 -3.86
C MET A 195 -0.03 -10.85 -3.57
N ASP A 196 -0.09 -11.73 -2.59
CA ASP A 196 -1.33 -12.22 -2.05
C ASP A 196 -1.98 -11.20 -1.11
N VAL A 197 -3.27 -10.98 -1.31
CA VAL A 197 -4.11 -10.06 -0.56
C VAL A 197 -5.27 -10.87 0.02
N LYS A 198 -5.13 -11.16 1.30
CA LYS A 198 -6.08 -11.93 2.10
C LYS A 198 -7.34 -11.11 2.37
N PRO A 199 -8.46 -11.75 2.75
CA PRO A 199 -9.69 -11.04 3.11
C PRO A 199 -9.53 -9.88 4.08
N ALA A 200 -8.71 -10.05 5.12
CA ALA A 200 -8.42 -8.98 6.08
C ALA A 200 -7.73 -7.75 5.46
N GLN A 201 -7.13 -7.89 4.27
CA GLN A 201 -6.35 -6.87 3.54
C GLN A 201 -7.12 -6.26 2.36
N TYR A 202 -8.41 -6.58 2.22
CA TYR A 202 -9.31 -5.88 1.31
C TYR A 202 -10.72 -5.68 1.86
N LEU A 203 -11.07 -6.27 3.01
CA LEU A 203 -12.35 -6.04 3.68
C LEU A 203 -12.20 -5.00 4.79
N VAL A 204 -13.13 -4.06 4.83
CA VAL A 204 -13.25 -3.02 5.85
C VAL A 204 -14.52 -3.27 6.64
N GLN A 205 -14.41 -3.25 7.97
CA GLN A 205 -15.56 -3.29 8.85
C GLN A 205 -16.25 -1.92 8.83
N SER A 206 -17.48 -1.84 8.35
CA SER A 206 -18.14 -0.55 8.06
C SER A 206 -19.06 -0.04 9.16
N ASP A 207 -19.39 -0.86 10.17
CA ASP A 207 -20.18 -0.41 11.30
C ASP A 207 -19.68 -1.01 12.62
N PHE A 208 -19.33 -0.14 13.56
CA PHE A 208 -18.97 -0.54 14.92
C PHE A 208 -20.18 -1.06 15.72
N ARG A 209 -21.41 -0.72 15.31
CA ARG A 209 -22.65 -1.22 15.94
C ARG A 209 -23.10 -2.57 15.40
N ASN A 210 -22.74 -2.89 14.17
CA ASN A 210 -22.93 -4.21 13.59
C ASN A 210 -21.57 -4.83 13.26
N ALA A 211 -20.98 -5.50 14.25
CA ALA A 211 -19.66 -6.11 14.14
C ALA A 211 -19.52 -7.11 12.97
N GLY A 212 -20.64 -7.59 12.41
CA GLY A 212 -20.66 -8.48 11.25
C GLY A 212 -20.68 -7.77 9.89
N LEU A 213 -20.74 -6.44 9.79
CA LEU A 213 -20.81 -5.74 8.51
C LEU A 213 -19.42 -5.50 7.90
N TRP A 214 -19.15 -6.14 6.76
CA TRP A 214 -17.90 -6.00 6.01
C TRP A 214 -18.15 -5.58 4.57
N CYS A 215 -17.33 -4.64 4.10
CA CYS A 215 -17.36 -4.11 2.73
C CYS A 215 -16.01 -4.27 2.05
N ILE A 216 -16.01 -4.45 0.73
CA ILE A 216 -14.79 -4.44 -0.08
C ILE A 216 -14.22 -3.01 -0.07
N GLY A 217 -12.97 -2.87 0.33
CA GLY A 217 -12.17 -1.64 0.38
C GLY A 217 -11.42 -1.34 -0.92
N PHE A 218 -11.90 -1.88 -2.04
CA PHE A 218 -11.49 -1.47 -3.37
C PHE A 218 -12.49 -0.43 -3.88
N GLN A 219 -11.99 0.63 -4.49
CA GLN A 219 -12.78 1.69 -5.12
C GLN A 219 -12.38 1.86 -6.58
N LYS A 220 -13.28 2.46 -7.36
CA LYS A 220 -13.00 2.86 -8.74
C LYS A 220 -12.25 4.18 -8.75
N VAL A 221 -11.29 4.29 -9.65
CA VAL A 221 -10.67 5.57 -10.02
C VAL A 221 -10.96 5.86 -11.50
N GLU A 222 -11.51 7.04 -11.77
CA GLU A 222 -11.87 7.48 -13.12
C GLU A 222 -10.70 8.15 -13.85
N SER A 223 -9.73 8.71 -13.12
CA SER A 223 -8.56 9.39 -13.68
C SER A 223 -7.34 9.36 -12.76
N GLY A 224 -6.14 9.46 -13.34
CA GLY A 224 -4.88 9.34 -12.59
C GLY A 224 -4.34 7.91 -12.61
N HIS A 225 -3.90 7.43 -11.47
CA HIS A 225 -3.24 6.12 -11.29
C HIS A 225 -4.02 5.21 -10.34
N GLN A 226 -3.76 3.91 -10.43
CA GLN A 226 -4.21 2.96 -9.42
C GLN A 226 -3.36 3.12 -8.16
N ILE A 227 -3.97 2.92 -7.01
CA ILE A 227 -3.31 3.04 -5.71
C ILE A 227 -3.56 1.76 -4.93
N LEU A 228 -2.50 1.13 -4.45
CA LEU A 228 -2.56 0.12 -3.40
C LEU A 228 -2.28 0.82 -2.07
N GLY A 229 -3.36 1.06 -1.31
CA GLY A 229 -3.32 1.73 -0.02
C GLY A 229 -2.90 0.82 1.14
N ASP A 230 -2.80 1.40 2.34
CA ASP A 230 -2.35 0.72 3.56
C ASP A 230 -3.13 -0.57 3.88
N LEU A 231 -4.42 -0.66 3.51
CA LEU A 231 -5.25 -1.83 3.72
C LEU A 231 -4.68 -3.05 3.00
N VAL A 232 -4.16 -2.84 1.79
CA VAL A 232 -3.52 -3.88 0.98
C VAL A 232 -2.11 -4.19 1.48
N LEU A 233 -1.40 -3.18 1.99
CA LEU A 233 0.02 -3.26 2.38
C LEU A 233 0.23 -3.80 3.80
N LYS A 234 -0.78 -3.74 4.67
CA LYS A 234 -0.64 -4.19 6.06
C LYS A 234 -0.27 -5.67 6.15
N ASP A 235 0.48 -5.99 7.21
CA ASP A 235 1.05 -7.30 7.48
C ASP A 235 1.98 -7.82 6.37
N LYS A 236 2.61 -6.90 5.62
CA LYS A 236 3.65 -7.20 4.63
C LYS A 236 4.87 -6.31 4.86
N ILE A 237 6.04 -6.87 4.59
CA ILE A 237 7.28 -6.09 4.48
C ILE A 237 7.32 -5.57 3.05
N VAL A 238 7.28 -4.24 2.90
CA VAL A 238 7.38 -3.56 1.62
C VAL A 238 8.73 -2.85 1.57
N VAL A 239 9.58 -3.24 0.61
CA VAL A 239 10.90 -2.67 0.41
C VAL A 239 10.91 -1.81 -0.85
N TYR A 240 11.40 -0.58 -0.72
CA TYR A 240 11.63 0.35 -1.81
C TYR A 240 13.14 0.41 -2.01
N ASP A 241 13.65 -0.42 -2.91
CA ASP A 241 15.05 -0.38 -3.33
C ASP A 241 15.19 0.65 -4.47
N LEU A 242 15.91 1.73 -4.20
CA LEU A 242 16.12 2.82 -5.16
C LEU A 242 17.59 2.88 -5.62
N ALA A 243 18.40 1.89 -5.23
CA ALA A 243 19.79 1.79 -5.63
C ALA A 243 19.98 0.92 -6.89
N ASN A 244 19.04 0.02 -7.16
CA ASN A 244 19.12 -1.01 -8.21
C ASN A 244 18.01 -0.90 -9.26
#